data_AF-A0A7V1SDR7-F1
#
_entry.id   AF-A0A7V1SDR7-F1
#
_cell.length_a   1.000
_cell.length_b   1.000
_cell.length_c   1.000
_cell.angle_alpha   90.00
_cell.angle_beta   90.00
_cell.angle_gamma   90.00
#
_symmetry.space_group_name_H-M   'P 1'
#
loop_
_entity.id
_entity.type
_entity.pdbx_description
1 polymer ?
#
loop_
_entity_poly.entity_id
_entity_poly.type
_entity_poly.pdbx_seq_one_letter_code
_entity_poly.pdbx_strand_id
1 'polypeptide(L)'
;MSEESKQSWKEWFGSQEVVRWVYLIFGFLAILMLMVILQRSTDAICCGDWDGYYHIRWSSILWQSLISGHGLPEFKWLPLTILNPQDYNDHHFLFHLLQIPFLWFFEPVTAAKVAAVFYATLAVFSVYWLLFYYKIEYLPIWLGALLTCANPFYYRMNMAKAPPLTIIFSVIGIYLLFERKYFWLLPLMFLFTWTYSLFPLLWFAALIWTAIIAWNERKFEWRPLAYTTIGLILGNVIHPYFPNNIKLFIQHLAMKIRMGNYDVPVGGEWYSYQAVELLTHLPIALLAMLVGYILFIPKARKLPEKATFFLLFVTPLLVAQFIAKRYAEYFPPFAIIFAAFSWQAFFIKDFEALPEDFRREIEPLLDKTNKESLFHDKLKTALAITIGVFFFILVLFNYRGVDLGWFKQEGLIETIRNNEPNEKYRRATEWAKANIPENEIIFNCNWDDFPKLFYFAPEHRYVYGLDPNYLYSKSPELYKLLRDITEGKVDDPGPVIREKFGARYVFTDAKECTDFVAKGLESGWFEIAYEDDEAYYLRIRDQKGSPPPIEESEFSQDEMPMEENSSSDSEENGTPDE
;
A
#
# COMPACT_ATOMS: atom_id res chain seq x y z
N MET A 1 -2.17 57.21 9.60
CA MET A 1 -1.27 56.17 10.14
C MET A 1 -2.01 55.54 11.31
N SER A 2 -2.68 54.40 11.06
CA SER A 2 -3.32 53.61 12.12
C SER A 2 -2.24 52.91 12.93
N GLU A 3 -2.25 53.11 14.24
CA GLU A 3 -1.46 52.32 15.17
C GLU A 3 -1.93 50.86 15.11
N GLU A 4 -1.15 49.98 14.48
CA GLU A 4 -1.28 48.54 14.67
C GLU A 4 -0.94 48.23 16.12
N SER A 5 -1.97 47.98 16.94
CA SER A 5 -1.80 47.51 18.31
C SER A 5 -1.03 46.18 18.27
N LYS A 6 0.23 46.19 18.73
CA LYS A 6 1.03 44.97 18.89
C LYS A 6 0.32 44.04 19.87
N GLN A 7 -0.31 43.00 19.33
CA GLN A 7 -1.02 41.97 20.07
C GLN A 7 -0.07 41.37 21.13
N SER A 8 -0.52 41.29 22.38
CA SER A 8 0.30 40.75 23.47
C SER A 8 0.53 39.25 23.27
N TRP A 9 1.71 38.73 23.62
CA TRP A 9 2.00 37.28 23.54
C TRP A 9 0.93 36.43 24.24
N LYS A 10 0.34 36.92 25.34
CA LYS A 10 -0.78 36.25 26.03
C LYS A 10 -2.06 36.19 25.20
N GLU A 11 -2.37 37.23 24.44
CA GLU A 11 -3.55 37.29 23.56
C GLU A 11 -3.34 36.42 22.32
N TRP A 12 -2.10 36.36 21.81
CA TRP A 12 -1.73 35.48 20.71
C TRP A 12 -1.85 34.00 21.11
N PHE A 13 -1.34 33.58 22.29
CA PHE A 13 -1.48 32.22 22.80
C PHE A 13 -2.94 31.78 23.03
N GLY A 14 -3.86 32.72 23.25
CA GLY A 14 -5.30 32.45 23.39
C GLY A 14 -6.07 32.45 22.06
N SER A 15 -5.40 32.72 20.93
CA SER A 15 -6.06 32.81 19.63
C SER A 15 -6.41 31.44 19.04
N GLN A 16 -7.51 31.38 18.28
CA GLN A 16 -7.93 30.19 17.54
C GLN A 16 -6.85 29.70 16.56
N GLU A 17 -6.04 30.60 16.03
CA GLU A 17 -4.90 30.27 15.16
C GLU A 17 -3.84 29.44 15.90
N VAL A 18 -3.42 29.86 17.12
CA VAL A 18 -2.43 29.11 17.91
C VAL A 18 -2.95 27.72 18.27
N VAL A 19 -4.22 27.60 18.66
CA VAL A 19 -4.85 26.30 18.96
C VAL A 19 -4.81 25.36 17.76
N ARG A 20 -5.06 25.86 16.55
CA ARG A 20 -4.96 25.04 15.31
C ARG A 20 -3.53 24.56 15.05
N TRP A 21 -2.52 25.40 15.30
CA TRP A 21 -1.11 25.00 15.18
C TRP A 21 -0.73 23.93 16.21
N VAL A 22 -1.23 24.04 17.44
CA VAL A 22 -1.07 22.99 18.46
C VAL A 22 -1.69 21.68 17.98
N TYR A 23 -2.90 21.70 17.40
CA TYR A 23 -3.53 20.50 16.82
C TYR A 23 -2.75 19.93 15.63
N LEU A 24 -2.12 20.77 14.81
CA LEU A 24 -1.28 20.31 13.71
C LEU A 24 -0.06 19.54 14.24
N ILE A 25 0.67 20.15 15.19
CA ILE A 25 1.88 19.55 15.80
C ILE A 25 1.50 18.29 16.57
N PHE A 26 0.43 18.32 17.35
CA PHE A 26 -0.07 17.15 18.05
C PHE A 26 -0.41 16.02 17.08
N GLY A 27 -1.13 16.32 15.99
CA GLY A 27 -1.47 15.33 14.98
C GLY A 27 -0.24 14.73 14.30
N PHE A 28 0.77 15.55 13.96
CA PHE A 28 2.05 15.05 13.46
C PHE A 28 2.71 14.06 14.43
N LEU A 29 2.82 14.44 15.71
CA LEU A 29 3.45 13.59 16.73
C LEU A 29 2.66 12.31 16.99
N ALA A 30 1.31 12.37 16.99
CA ALA A 30 0.45 11.21 17.16
C ALA A 30 0.59 10.21 16.00
N ILE A 31 0.61 10.71 14.76
CA ILE A 31 0.82 9.90 13.55
C ILE A 31 2.21 9.25 13.61
N LEU A 32 3.27 10.04 13.86
CA LEU A 32 4.64 9.54 13.95
C LEU A 32 4.78 8.47 15.03
N MET A 33 4.24 8.73 16.21
CA MET A 33 4.26 7.78 17.33
C MET A 33 3.59 6.46 16.94
N LEU A 34 2.42 6.52 16.29
CA LEU A 34 1.73 5.32 15.82
C LEU A 34 2.58 4.52 14.82
N MET A 35 3.14 5.17 13.79
CA MET A 35 4.00 4.48 12.80
C MET A 35 5.22 3.85 13.46
N VAL A 36 5.86 4.54 14.40
CA VAL A 36 7.00 3.99 15.15
C VAL A 36 6.60 2.78 15.98
N ILE A 37 5.44 2.81 16.65
CA ILE A 37 4.93 1.67 17.45
C ILE A 37 4.69 0.47 16.55
N LEU A 38 4.02 0.66 15.41
CA LEU A 38 3.71 -0.42 14.47
C LEU A 38 5.00 -1.01 13.89
N GLN A 39 5.93 -0.19 13.39
CA GLN A 39 7.19 -0.68 12.83
C GLN A 39 8.07 -1.41 13.84
N ARG A 40 7.99 -1.06 15.13
CA ARG A 40 8.76 -1.68 16.22
C ARG A 40 8.12 -2.92 16.82
N SER A 41 6.89 -3.26 16.42
CA SER A 41 6.19 -4.44 16.96
C SER A 41 6.72 -5.77 16.42
N THR A 42 7.57 -5.74 15.39
CA THR A 42 8.32 -6.87 14.84
C THR A 42 9.80 -6.50 14.68
N ASP A 43 10.68 -7.51 14.62
CA ASP A 43 12.10 -7.37 14.28
C ASP A 43 12.31 -7.21 12.76
N ALA A 44 11.44 -7.82 11.95
CA ALA A 44 11.42 -7.75 10.49
C ALA A 44 11.07 -6.35 9.94
N ILE A 45 11.17 -6.18 8.62
CA ILE A 45 10.44 -5.12 7.93
C ILE A 45 8.95 -5.39 8.17
N CYS A 46 8.22 -4.38 8.68
CA CYS A 46 6.87 -4.61 9.20
C CYS A 46 5.95 -5.31 8.21
N CYS A 47 4.97 -6.00 8.79
CA CYS A 47 3.69 -6.21 8.15
C CYS A 47 3.77 -7.26 7.04
N GLY A 48 4.53 -8.33 7.27
CA GLY A 48 4.66 -9.47 6.35
C GLY A 48 5.28 -9.09 4.99
N ASP A 49 5.99 -7.96 4.92
CA ASP A 49 6.46 -7.39 3.65
C ASP A 49 7.82 -7.95 3.24
N TRP A 50 7.81 -8.99 2.41
CA TRP A 50 9.05 -9.57 1.89
C TRP A 50 9.64 -8.72 0.77
N ASP A 51 8.83 -8.11 -0.09
CA ASP A 51 9.29 -7.19 -1.14
C ASP A 51 10.10 -6.00 -0.59
N GLY A 52 9.84 -5.57 0.65
CA GLY A 52 10.65 -4.55 1.33
C GLY A 52 12.14 -4.90 1.38
N TYR A 53 12.47 -6.19 1.51
CA TYR A 53 13.84 -6.70 1.45
C TYR A 53 14.43 -6.57 0.04
N TYR A 54 13.65 -6.90 -0.99
CA TYR A 54 14.05 -6.66 -2.38
C TYR A 54 14.34 -5.18 -2.62
N HIS A 55 13.42 -4.29 -2.24
CA HIS A 55 13.52 -2.86 -2.48
C HIS A 55 14.77 -2.24 -1.84
N ILE A 56 15.05 -2.57 -0.58
CA ILE A 56 16.19 -1.98 0.11
C ILE A 56 17.52 -2.57 -0.36
N ARG A 57 17.55 -3.88 -0.68
CA ARG A 57 18.75 -4.51 -1.27
C ARG A 57 19.05 -3.96 -2.65
N TRP A 58 18.03 -3.81 -3.49
CA TRP A 58 18.18 -3.22 -4.82
C TRP A 58 18.62 -1.75 -4.73
N SER A 59 18.08 -0.98 -3.78
CA SER A 59 18.54 0.40 -3.51
C SER A 59 20.01 0.46 -3.10
N SER A 60 20.49 -0.51 -2.32
CA SER A 60 21.91 -0.64 -1.97
C SER A 60 22.79 -0.96 -3.17
N ILE A 61 22.36 -1.88 -4.05
CA ILE A 61 23.10 -2.23 -5.27
C ILE A 61 23.12 -1.05 -6.25
N LEU A 62 21.99 -0.37 -6.42
CA LEU A 62 21.87 0.84 -7.22
C LEU A 62 22.83 1.93 -6.71
N TRP A 63 22.84 2.18 -5.39
CA TRP A 63 23.77 3.14 -4.79
C TRP A 63 25.23 2.80 -5.07
N GLN A 64 25.62 1.54 -4.82
CA GLN A 64 27.00 1.06 -5.05
C GLN A 64 27.41 1.22 -6.53
N SER A 65 26.55 0.86 -7.47
CA SER A 65 26.81 0.99 -8.91
C SER A 65 27.01 2.45 -9.32
N LEU A 66 26.16 3.35 -8.81
CA LEU A 66 26.23 4.79 -9.10
C LEU A 66 27.51 5.43 -8.57
N ILE A 67 27.92 5.13 -7.33
CA ILE A 67 29.17 5.70 -6.77
C ILE A 67 30.43 5.11 -7.38
N SER A 68 30.39 3.87 -7.86
CA SER A 68 31.51 3.25 -8.59
C SER A 68 31.64 3.76 -10.02
N GLY A 69 30.70 4.58 -10.51
CA GLY A 69 30.72 5.11 -11.89
C GLY A 69 30.31 4.10 -12.96
N HIS A 70 29.74 2.94 -12.57
CA HIS A 70 29.27 1.91 -13.50
C HIS A 70 27.89 2.21 -14.09
N GLY A 71 27.24 3.31 -13.66
CA GLY A 71 25.90 3.67 -14.11
C GLY A 71 24.82 2.80 -13.46
N LEU A 72 23.76 2.48 -14.22
CA LEU A 72 22.68 1.62 -13.74
C LEU A 72 23.16 0.16 -13.64
N PRO A 73 22.91 -0.53 -12.52
CA PRO A 73 23.28 -1.94 -12.38
C PRO A 73 22.42 -2.83 -13.29
N GLU A 74 23.01 -3.90 -13.81
CA GLU A 74 22.28 -4.96 -14.51
C GLU A 74 21.46 -5.80 -13.52
N PHE A 75 20.22 -6.12 -13.88
CA PHE A 75 19.38 -7.04 -13.10
C PHE A 75 19.45 -8.46 -13.66
N LYS A 76 20.13 -9.36 -12.92
CA LYS A 76 20.44 -10.72 -13.40
C LYS A 76 19.69 -11.88 -12.73
N TRP A 77 18.90 -11.59 -11.70
CA TRP A 77 18.38 -12.60 -10.79
C TRP A 77 17.17 -13.38 -11.30
N LEU A 78 16.41 -12.86 -12.27
CA LEU A 78 15.21 -13.52 -12.81
C LEU A 78 15.31 -13.73 -14.34
N PRO A 79 16.30 -14.50 -14.83
CA PRO A 79 16.63 -14.59 -16.25
C PRO A 79 15.53 -15.22 -17.13
N LEU A 80 14.61 -15.99 -16.54
CA LEU A 80 13.54 -16.68 -17.28
C LEU A 80 12.24 -15.87 -17.39
N THR A 81 12.23 -14.64 -16.85
CA THR A 81 11.03 -13.82 -16.76
C THR A 81 11.09 -12.61 -17.70
N ILE A 82 10.03 -11.79 -17.71
CA ILE A 82 10.07 -10.46 -18.37
C ILE A 82 11.00 -9.46 -17.66
N LEU A 83 11.53 -9.80 -16.48
CA LEU A 83 12.56 -9.04 -15.76
C LEU A 83 13.98 -9.57 -16.03
N ASN A 84 14.18 -10.30 -17.12
CA ASN A 84 15.52 -10.73 -17.54
C ASN A 84 16.45 -9.52 -17.80
N PRO A 85 17.79 -9.72 -17.85
CA PRO A 85 18.73 -8.61 -17.96
C PRO A 85 18.49 -7.64 -19.12
N GLN A 86 17.95 -8.14 -20.24
CA GLN A 86 17.71 -7.33 -21.45
C GLN A 86 16.41 -6.53 -21.37
N ASP A 87 15.39 -7.08 -20.71
CA ASP A 87 14.04 -6.50 -20.65
C ASP A 87 13.77 -5.75 -19.33
N TYR A 88 14.68 -5.84 -18.35
CA TYR A 88 14.46 -5.30 -17.01
C TYR A 88 14.09 -3.81 -17.03
N ASN A 89 13.12 -3.47 -16.18
CA ASN A 89 12.72 -2.11 -15.92
C ASN A 89 12.43 -1.95 -14.42
N ASP A 90 13.16 -1.02 -13.81
CA ASP A 90 12.86 -0.58 -12.46
C ASP A 90 11.66 0.39 -12.48
N HIS A 91 10.44 -0.16 -12.38
CA HIS A 91 9.22 0.65 -12.30
C HIS A 91 9.05 1.40 -10.97
N HIS A 92 9.96 1.17 -10.01
CA HIS A 92 10.04 1.85 -8.72
C HIS A 92 11.29 2.72 -8.63
N PHE A 93 11.85 3.17 -9.76
CA PHE A 93 13.17 3.79 -9.82
C PHE A 93 13.36 4.95 -8.83
N LEU A 94 12.46 5.93 -8.81
CA LEU A 94 12.54 7.04 -7.86
C LEU A 94 12.32 6.57 -6.42
N PHE A 95 11.48 5.56 -6.19
CA PHE A 95 11.32 4.99 -4.85
C PHE A 95 12.62 4.36 -4.34
N HIS A 96 13.38 3.66 -5.19
CA HIS A 96 14.70 3.14 -4.81
C HIS A 96 15.71 4.26 -4.56
N LEU A 97 15.74 5.30 -5.41
CA LEU A 97 16.60 6.47 -5.17
C LEU A 97 16.28 7.18 -3.84
N LEU A 98 15.00 7.27 -3.51
CA LEU A 98 14.52 7.89 -2.27
C LEU A 98 14.90 7.08 -1.01
N GLN A 99 15.19 5.79 -1.14
CA GLN A 99 15.68 4.96 -0.03
C GLN A 99 17.18 5.13 0.24
N ILE A 100 17.98 5.51 -0.77
CA ILE A 100 19.44 5.62 -0.66
C ILE A 100 19.91 6.49 0.53
N PRO A 101 19.33 7.67 0.81
CA PRO A 101 19.77 8.49 1.95
C PRO A 101 19.69 7.78 3.30
N PHE A 102 18.77 6.83 3.48
CA PHE A 102 18.65 6.06 4.73
C PHE A 102 19.78 5.02 4.87
N LEU A 103 20.26 4.47 3.74
CA LEU A 103 21.40 3.55 3.70
C LEU A 103 22.74 4.20 4.06
N TRP A 104 22.81 5.54 4.09
CA TRP A 104 24.01 6.25 4.56
C TRP A 104 24.20 6.19 6.07
N PHE A 105 23.12 5.96 6.82
CA PHE A 105 23.12 6.03 8.28
C PHE A 105 22.76 4.70 8.95
N PHE A 106 22.15 3.77 8.23
CA PHE A 106 21.60 2.54 8.79
C PHE A 106 21.91 1.32 7.91
N GLU A 107 22.05 0.16 8.56
CA GLU A 107 22.06 -1.14 7.89
C GLU A 107 20.74 -1.37 7.13
N PRO A 108 20.71 -2.18 6.04
CA PRO A 108 19.58 -2.23 5.12
C PRO A 108 18.20 -2.43 5.77
N VAL A 109 18.01 -3.45 6.62
CA VAL A 109 16.70 -3.66 7.28
C VAL A 109 16.29 -2.45 8.13
N THR A 110 17.23 -1.85 8.86
CA THR A 110 16.93 -0.66 9.68
C THR A 110 16.64 0.55 8.79
N ALA A 111 17.38 0.73 7.70
CA ALA A 111 17.13 1.78 6.71
C ALA A 111 15.72 1.66 6.12
N ALA A 112 15.29 0.45 5.73
CA ALA A 112 13.94 0.19 5.24
C ALA A 112 12.87 0.53 6.28
N LYS A 113 13.06 0.12 7.54
CA LYS A 113 12.11 0.42 8.64
C LYS A 113 12.00 1.91 8.91
N VAL A 114 13.12 2.64 8.93
CA VAL A 114 13.12 4.09 9.14
C VAL A 114 12.50 4.82 7.95
N ALA A 115 12.80 4.40 6.73
CA ALA A 115 12.20 4.95 5.51
C ALA A 115 10.68 4.74 5.47
N ALA A 116 10.22 3.53 5.82
CA ALA A 116 8.79 3.22 5.92
C ALA A 116 8.08 4.15 6.90
N VAL A 117 8.59 4.28 8.13
CA VAL A 117 8.03 5.21 9.14
C VAL A 117 8.00 6.65 8.62
N PHE A 118 9.07 7.11 7.97
CA PHE A 118 9.18 8.46 7.44
C PHE A 118 8.11 8.74 6.37
N TYR A 119 8.02 7.89 5.34
CA TYR A 119 7.08 8.08 4.25
C TYR A 119 5.63 7.83 4.67
N ALA A 120 5.37 6.84 5.54
CA ALA A 120 4.05 6.59 6.12
C ALA A 120 3.55 7.79 6.93
N THR A 121 4.42 8.33 7.80
CA THR A 121 4.10 9.52 8.60
C THR A 121 3.79 10.70 7.70
N LEU A 122 4.64 10.95 6.69
CA LEU A 122 4.44 12.05 5.76
C LEU A 122 3.16 11.88 4.91
N ALA A 123 2.81 10.66 4.53
CA ALA A 123 1.58 10.36 3.79
C ALA A 123 0.33 10.70 4.61
N VAL A 124 0.18 10.15 5.82
CA VAL A 124 -0.99 10.41 6.69
C VAL A 124 -0.99 11.88 7.14
N PHE A 125 0.18 12.44 7.45
CA PHE A 125 0.29 13.84 7.84
C PHE A 125 -0.07 14.78 6.68
N SER A 126 0.26 14.46 5.43
CA SER A 126 -0.12 15.29 4.29
C SER A 126 -1.63 15.43 4.14
N VAL A 127 -2.37 14.33 4.39
CA VAL A 127 -3.83 14.32 4.42
C VAL A 127 -4.37 15.19 5.54
N TYR A 128 -3.83 15.04 6.76
CA TYR A 128 -4.22 15.86 7.91
C TYR A 128 -3.88 17.34 7.73
N TRP A 129 -2.71 17.63 7.14
CA TRP A 129 -2.25 18.96 6.79
C TRP A 129 -3.20 19.65 5.81
N LEU A 130 -3.77 18.90 4.85
CA LEU A 130 -4.76 19.45 3.91
C LEU A 130 -6.01 19.97 4.65
N LEU A 131 -6.47 19.24 5.66
CA LEU A 131 -7.60 19.67 6.52
C LEU A 131 -7.23 20.92 7.34
N PHE A 132 -6.01 20.95 7.88
CA PHE A 132 -5.49 22.11 8.59
C PHE A 132 -5.42 23.35 7.67
N TYR A 133 -4.84 23.19 6.48
CA TYR A 133 -4.60 24.26 5.50
C TYR A 133 -5.90 24.90 5.02
N TYR A 134 -6.90 24.08 4.67
CA TYR A 134 -8.21 24.56 4.22
C TYR A 134 -9.16 24.96 5.35
N LYS A 135 -8.62 25.20 6.54
CA LYS A 135 -9.35 25.71 7.69
C LYS A 135 -10.55 24.86 8.09
N ILE A 136 -10.48 23.53 7.88
CA ILE A 136 -11.52 22.60 8.31
C ILE A 136 -11.70 22.71 9.84
N GLU A 137 -12.94 22.74 10.29
CA GLU A 137 -13.31 22.77 11.71
C GLU A 137 -13.17 21.39 12.37
N TYR A 138 -13.02 21.36 13.69
CA TYR A 138 -12.92 20.13 14.47
C TYR A 138 -11.76 19.21 14.07
N LEU A 139 -10.58 19.77 13.79
CA LEU A 139 -9.37 19.00 13.43
C LEU A 139 -9.10 17.77 14.30
N PRO A 140 -9.23 17.80 15.65
CA PRO A 140 -9.00 16.60 16.46
C PRO A 140 -9.96 15.44 16.16
N ILE A 141 -11.21 15.72 15.77
CA ILE A 141 -12.18 14.70 15.39
C ILE A 141 -11.74 14.02 14.10
N TRP A 142 -11.34 14.82 13.10
CA TRP A 142 -10.83 14.29 11.83
C TRP A 142 -9.50 13.56 12.00
N LEU A 143 -8.64 14.00 12.92
CA LEU A 143 -7.44 13.26 13.30
C LEU A 143 -7.81 11.89 13.87
N GLY A 144 -8.75 11.83 14.81
CA GLY A 144 -9.26 10.56 15.35
C GLY A 144 -9.78 9.64 14.26
N ALA A 145 -10.62 10.17 13.36
CA ALA A 145 -11.16 9.43 12.22
C ALA A 145 -10.07 8.94 11.25
N LEU A 146 -9.04 9.74 11.01
CA LEU A 146 -7.87 9.33 10.22
C LEU A 146 -7.09 8.22 10.93
N LEU A 147 -6.79 8.38 12.22
CA LEU A 147 -6.08 7.39 13.04
C LEU A 147 -6.83 6.07 13.19
N THR A 148 -8.12 6.01 12.87
CA THR A 148 -8.92 4.79 12.93
C THR A 148 -9.62 4.47 11.62
N CYS A 149 -9.14 5.02 10.49
CA CYS A 149 -9.86 4.92 9.21
C CYS A 149 -9.94 3.48 8.69
N ALA A 150 -8.88 2.69 8.84
CA ALA A 150 -8.84 1.26 8.55
C ALA A 150 -7.57 0.58 9.08
N ASN A 151 -7.68 -0.60 9.71
CA ASN A 151 -6.49 -1.37 10.11
C ASN A 151 -5.62 -1.80 8.91
N PRO A 152 -6.20 -2.32 7.79
CA PRO A 152 -5.41 -2.65 6.61
C PRO A 152 -4.66 -1.47 6.00
N PHE A 153 -5.18 -0.24 6.12
CA PHE A 153 -4.47 0.96 5.68
C PHE A 153 -3.16 1.14 6.46
N TYR A 154 -3.21 1.09 7.80
CA TYR A 154 -2.02 1.25 8.64
C TYR A 154 -1.03 0.09 8.52
N TYR A 155 -1.52 -1.13 8.33
CA TYR A 155 -0.67 -2.28 7.99
C TYR A 155 0.14 -2.01 6.73
N ARG A 156 -0.53 -1.58 5.65
CA ARG A 156 0.12 -1.37 4.35
C ARG A 156 0.98 -0.10 4.29
N MET A 157 0.62 0.95 5.03
CA MET A 157 1.46 2.14 5.12
C MET A 157 2.80 1.88 5.84
N ASN A 158 2.88 0.86 6.72
CA ASN A 158 4.12 0.49 7.41
C ASN A 158 4.98 -0.53 6.64
N MET A 159 4.51 -1.03 5.48
CA MET A 159 5.34 -1.79 4.56
C MET A 159 6.43 -0.89 3.95
N ALA A 160 7.61 -1.45 3.63
CA ALA A 160 8.70 -0.70 2.99
C ALA A 160 8.49 -0.65 1.46
N LYS A 161 7.35 -0.08 1.05
CA LYS A 161 6.86 -0.03 -0.33
C LYS A 161 6.53 1.40 -0.77
N ALA A 162 6.28 1.58 -2.06
CA ALA A 162 5.94 2.87 -2.67
C ALA A 162 4.54 3.48 -2.38
N PRO A 163 3.49 2.77 -1.90
CA PRO A 163 2.16 3.35 -1.70
C PRO A 163 2.08 4.64 -0.85
N PRO A 164 2.83 4.81 0.25
CA PRO A 164 2.84 6.09 0.98
C PRO A 164 3.22 7.29 0.10
N LEU A 165 4.19 7.14 -0.81
CA LEU A 165 4.58 8.20 -1.75
C LEU A 165 3.43 8.56 -2.69
N THR A 166 2.62 7.59 -3.11
CA THR A 166 1.45 7.85 -3.95
C THR A 166 0.46 8.80 -3.28
N ILE A 167 0.22 8.64 -1.98
CA ILE A 167 -0.63 9.55 -1.20
C ILE A 167 0.01 10.93 -1.16
N ILE A 168 1.31 11.03 -0.88
CA ILE A 168 2.05 12.30 -0.81
C ILE A 168 1.94 13.05 -2.14
N PHE A 169 2.29 12.40 -3.26
CA PHE A 169 2.20 12.99 -4.60
C PHE A 169 0.76 13.40 -4.95
N SER A 170 -0.23 12.58 -4.60
CA SER A 170 -1.64 12.88 -4.86
C SER A 170 -2.11 14.09 -4.06
N VAL A 171 -1.78 14.17 -2.77
CA VAL A 171 -2.17 15.31 -1.91
C VAL A 171 -1.50 16.61 -2.35
N ILE A 172 -0.20 16.57 -2.67
CA ILE A 172 0.50 17.75 -3.24
C ILE A 172 -0.17 18.17 -4.54
N GLY A 173 -0.49 17.21 -5.42
CA GLY A 173 -1.16 17.47 -6.68
C GLY A 173 -2.54 18.10 -6.51
N ILE A 174 -3.36 17.56 -5.60
CA ILE A 174 -4.68 18.08 -5.24
C ILE A 174 -4.56 19.51 -4.69
N TYR A 175 -3.60 19.77 -3.81
CA TYR A 175 -3.30 21.11 -3.32
C TYR A 175 -2.96 22.07 -4.48
N LEU A 176 -2.08 21.68 -5.40
CA LEU A 176 -1.71 22.51 -6.55
C LEU A 176 -2.89 22.76 -7.50
N LEU A 177 -3.79 21.79 -7.66
CA LEU A 177 -5.03 21.94 -8.43
C LEU A 177 -5.95 22.98 -7.78
N PHE A 178 -6.24 22.83 -6.50
CA PHE A 178 -7.11 23.74 -5.74
C PHE A 178 -6.55 25.17 -5.67
N GLU A 179 -5.24 25.32 -5.47
CA GLU A 179 -4.55 26.61 -5.47
C GLU A 179 -4.31 27.18 -6.89
N ARG A 180 -4.74 26.45 -7.93
CA ARG A 180 -4.56 26.80 -9.35
C ARG A 180 -3.10 27.03 -9.77
N LYS A 181 -2.15 26.42 -9.05
CA LYS A 181 -0.70 26.50 -9.29
C LYS A 181 -0.26 25.45 -10.32
N TYR A 182 -0.92 25.46 -11.48
CA TYR A 182 -0.86 24.35 -12.44
C TYR A 182 0.53 24.06 -13.03
N PHE A 183 1.40 25.07 -13.13
CA PHE A 183 2.76 24.89 -13.65
C PHE A 183 3.54 23.82 -12.88
N TRP A 184 3.38 23.77 -11.55
CA TRP A 184 4.06 22.82 -10.68
C TRP A 184 3.55 21.38 -10.81
N LEU A 185 2.42 21.15 -11.50
CA LEU A 185 1.94 19.80 -11.81
C LEU A 185 2.86 19.08 -12.80
N LEU A 186 3.60 19.80 -13.64
CA LEU A 186 4.55 19.20 -14.58
C LEU A 186 5.70 18.47 -13.88
N PRO A 187 6.54 19.14 -13.04
CA PRO A 187 7.61 18.44 -12.34
C PRO A 187 7.06 17.41 -11.34
N LEU A 188 5.90 17.66 -10.73
CA LEU A 188 5.28 16.69 -9.83
C LEU A 188 4.89 15.39 -10.56
N MET A 189 4.21 15.50 -11.70
CA MET A 189 3.79 14.35 -12.50
C MET A 189 4.98 13.61 -13.12
N PHE A 190 6.01 14.35 -13.53
CA PHE A 190 7.28 13.78 -13.99
C PHE A 190 7.89 12.87 -12.92
N LEU A 191 8.06 13.37 -11.69
CA LEU A 191 8.63 12.59 -10.59
C LEU A 191 7.71 11.45 -10.15
N PHE A 192 6.40 11.68 -10.13
CA PHE A 192 5.44 10.65 -9.73
C PHE A 192 5.46 9.46 -10.71
N THR A 193 5.66 9.71 -12.00
CA THR A 193 5.84 8.68 -13.03
C THR A 193 7.02 7.74 -12.73
N TRP A 194 8.10 8.26 -12.15
CA TRP A 194 9.28 7.47 -11.78
C TRP A 194 9.12 6.72 -10.45
N THR A 195 8.07 7.02 -9.68
CA THR A 195 7.91 6.49 -8.32
C THR A 195 7.20 5.15 -8.33
N TYR A 196 6.04 5.06 -8.98
CA TYR A 196 5.15 3.90 -8.88
C TYR A 196 4.05 3.91 -9.96
N SER A 197 3.56 2.73 -10.32
CA SER A 197 2.58 2.50 -11.40
C SER A 197 1.19 3.15 -11.18
N LEU A 198 0.90 3.74 -10.01
CA LEU A 198 -0.33 4.50 -9.76
C LEU A 198 -0.24 6.00 -10.12
N PHE A 199 0.81 6.44 -10.81
CA PHE A 199 0.91 7.80 -11.33
C PHE A 199 -0.32 8.31 -12.12
N PRO A 200 -1.08 7.49 -12.88
CA PRO A 200 -2.27 7.98 -13.60
C PRO A 200 -3.33 8.61 -12.69
N LEU A 201 -3.32 8.29 -11.39
CA LEU A 201 -4.24 8.85 -10.40
C LEU A 201 -4.21 10.38 -10.37
N LEU A 202 -3.03 10.99 -10.50
CA LEU A 202 -2.89 12.46 -10.52
C LEU A 202 -3.41 13.07 -11.83
N TRP A 203 -3.27 12.36 -12.95
CA TRP A 203 -3.86 12.79 -14.22
C TRP A 203 -5.39 12.74 -14.18
N PHE A 204 -5.98 11.69 -13.59
CA PHE A 204 -7.42 11.62 -13.34
C PHE A 204 -7.91 12.71 -12.37
N ALA A 205 -7.15 13.02 -11.32
CA ALA A 205 -7.43 14.17 -10.46
C ALA A 205 -7.48 15.48 -11.26
N ALA A 206 -6.51 15.74 -12.15
CA ALA A 206 -6.53 16.92 -13.01
C ALA A 206 -7.75 16.97 -13.93
N LEU A 207 -8.19 15.82 -14.47
CA LEU A 207 -9.41 15.70 -15.27
C LEU A 207 -10.67 16.06 -14.48
N ILE A 208 -10.82 15.50 -13.27
CA ILE A 208 -11.94 15.82 -12.37
C ILE A 208 -11.96 17.33 -12.08
N TRP A 209 -10.81 17.91 -11.75
CA TRP A 209 -10.72 19.34 -11.45
C TRP A 209 -11.08 20.22 -12.64
N THR A 210 -10.57 19.91 -13.84
CA THR A 210 -10.93 20.63 -15.07
C THR A 210 -12.43 20.52 -15.36
N ALA A 211 -13.04 19.35 -15.14
CA ALA A 211 -14.48 19.17 -15.32
C ALA A 211 -15.32 20.02 -14.35
N ILE A 212 -14.89 20.12 -13.08
CA ILE A 212 -15.54 20.95 -12.07
C ILE A 212 -15.45 22.43 -12.45
N ILE A 213 -14.27 22.91 -12.88
CA ILE A 213 -14.12 24.29 -13.37
C ILE A 213 -15.02 24.54 -14.58
N ALA A 214 -15.05 23.61 -15.55
CA ALA A 214 -15.91 23.73 -16.71
C ALA A 214 -17.41 23.82 -16.34
N TRP A 215 -17.84 23.08 -15.32
CA TRP A 215 -19.21 23.13 -14.83
C TRP A 215 -19.54 24.44 -14.09
N ASN A 216 -18.70 24.83 -13.13
CA ASN A 216 -18.95 25.97 -12.25
C ASN A 216 -18.66 27.33 -12.90
N GLU A 217 -17.57 27.43 -13.66
CA GLU A 217 -17.12 28.67 -14.31
C GLU A 217 -17.57 28.77 -15.76
N ARG A 218 -18.13 27.71 -16.35
CA ARG A 218 -18.49 27.64 -17.77
C ARG A 218 -17.30 27.91 -18.69
N LYS A 219 -16.10 27.60 -18.21
CA LYS A 219 -14.83 27.80 -18.91
C LYS A 219 -14.00 26.51 -18.88
N PHE A 220 -13.49 26.11 -20.04
CA PHE A 220 -12.54 25.01 -20.10
C PHE A 220 -11.14 25.49 -19.70
N GLU A 221 -10.69 25.13 -18.49
CA GLU A 221 -9.32 25.38 -18.04
C GLU A 221 -8.43 24.19 -18.40
N TRP A 222 -7.67 24.34 -19.49
CA TRP A 222 -6.85 23.28 -20.09
C TRP A 222 -5.52 23.04 -19.36
N ARG A 223 -5.05 24.03 -18.59
CA ARG A 223 -3.71 24.00 -17.94
C ARG A 223 -3.47 22.78 -17.04
N PRO A 224 -4.40 22.34 -16.16
CA PRO A 224 -4.22 21.14 -15.35
C PRO A 224 -3.89 19.90 -16.20
N LEU A 225 -4.66 19.69 -17.26
CA LEU A 225 -4.49 18.57 -18.18
C LEU A 225 -3.20 18.67 -18.98
N ALA A 226 -2.86 19.85 -19.49
CA ALA A 226 -1.62 20.02 -20.26
C ALA A 226 -0.38 19.78 -19.42
N TYR A 227 -0.26 20.38 -18.23
CA TYR A 227 0.94 20.22 -17.40
C TYR A 227 1.10 18.80 -16.88
N THR A 228 0.02 18.13 -16.45
CA THR A 228 0.08 16.72 -16.07
C THR A 228 0.40 15.82 -17.26
N THR A 229 -0.20 16.04 -18.44
CA THR A 229 0.08 15.23 -19.63
C THR A 229 1.53 15.39 -20.09
N ILE A 230 2.06 16.62 -20.12
CA ILE A 230 3.46 16.87 -20.47
C ILE A 230 4.39 16.22 -19.44
N GLY A 231 4.10 16.36 -18.14
CA GLY A 231 4.88 15.72 -17.08
C GLY A 231 4.88 14.19 -17.19
N LEU A 232 3.73 13.58 -17.52
CA LEU A 232 3.59 12.14 -17.77
C LEU A 232 4.44 11.69 -18.97
N ILE A 233 4.36 12.42 -20.10
CA ILE A 233 5.12 12.10 -21.31
C ILE A 233 6.62 12.22 -21.04
N LEU A 234 7.06 13.34 -20.47
CA LEU A 234 8.47 13.56 -20.13
C LEU A 234 8.96 12.53 -19.12
N GLY A 235 8.15 12.21 -18.11
CA GLY A 235 8.47 11.19 -17.11
C GLY A 235 8.71 9.83 -17.75
N ASN A 236 7.86 9.41 -18.68
CA ASN A 236 8.04 8.12 -19.35
C ASN A 236 9.20 8.12 -20.36
N VAL A 237 9.37 9.20 -21.14
CA VAL A 237 10.38 9.26 -22.22
C VAL A 237 11.80 9.46 -21.68
N ILE A 238 11.97 10.26 -20.63
CA ILE A 238 13.28 10.51 -19.98
C ILE A 238 13.63 9.39 -19.00
N HIS A 239 12.69 8.49 -18.69
CA HIS A 239 12.93 7.38 -17.76
C HIS A 239 14.18 6.58 -18.16
N PRO A 240 15.08 6.23 -17.22
CA PRO A 240 16.35 5.59 -17.57
C PRO A 240 16.21 4.23 -18.28
N TYR A 241 15.06 3.59 -18.11
CA TYR A 241 14.71 2.30 -18.72
C TYR A 241 13.76 2.43 -19.93
N PHE A 242 13.66 3.60 -20.55
CA PHE A 242 12.84 3.77 -21.76
C PHE A 242 13.40 2.93 -22.94
N PRO A 243 12.55 2.20 -23.71
CA PRO A 243 11.08 2.15 -23.66
C PRO A 243 10.49 0.98 -22.84
N ASN A 244 11.31 0.21 -22.12
CA ASN A 244 10.85 -0.97 -21.37
C ASN A 244 9.91 -0.60 -20.22
N ASN A 245 10.03 0.60 -19.65
CA ASN A 245 9.07 1.13 -18.67
C ASN A 245 7.63 1.15 -19.18
N ILE A 246 7.42 1.56 -20.44
CA ILE A 246 6.09 1.59 -21.05
C ILE A 246 5.57 0.17 -21.27
N LYS A 247 6.43 -0.75 -21.74
CA LYS A 247 6.05 -2.16 -21.95
C LYS A 247 5.58 -2.80 -20.65
N LEU A 248 6.36 -2.67 -19.58
CA LEU A 248 6.02 -3.23 -18.27
C LEU A 248 4.76 -2.57 -17.69
N PHE A 249 4.60 -1.25 -17.85
CA PHE A 249 3.40 -0.54 -17.41
C PHE A 249 2.13 -1.05 -18.12
N ILE A 250 2.18 -1.26 -19.44
CA ILE A 250 1.04 -1.79 -20.20
C ILE A 250 0.70 -3.22 -19.74
N GLN A 251 1.71 -4.06 -19.47
CA GLN A 251 1.49 -5.40 -18.94
C GLN A 251 0.82 -5.35 -17.55
N HIS A 252 1.35 -4.54 -16.63
CA HIS A 252 0.75 -4.31 -15.31
C HIS A 252 -0.69 -3.81 -15.41
N LEU A 253 -0.97 -2.88 -16.33
CA LEU A 253 -2.32 -2.36 -16.55
C LEU A 253 -3.26 -3.44 -17.10
N ALA A 254 -2.80 -4.20 -18.10
CA ALA A 254 -3.59 -5.28 -18.70
C ALA A 254 -3.95 -6.36 -17.69
N MET A 255 -3.03 -6.71 -16.78
CA MET A 255 -3.30 -7.66 -15.69
C MET A 255 -4.37 -7.12 -14.73
N LYS A 256 -4.25 -5.86 -14.32
CA LYS A 256 -5.17 -5.24 -13.33
C LYS A 256 -6.58 -5.03 -13.87
N ILE A 257 -6.75 -4.82 -15.18
CA ILE A 257 -8.06 -4.67 -15.82
C ILE A 257 -8.88 -5.97 -15.83
N ARG A 258 -8.24 -7.14 -15.67
CA ARG A 258 -8.94 -8.44 -15.69
C ARG A 258 -9.77 -8.74 -14.42
N MET A 259 -9.79 -7.84 -13.43
CA MET A 259 -10.77 -7.76 -12.33
C MET A 259 -11.22 -9.11 -11.73
N GLY A 260 -10.26 -9.91 -11.23
CA GLY A 260 -10.56 -11.17 -10.53
C GLY A 260 -10.45 -12.45 -11.36
N ASN A 261 -10.48 -12.38 -12.69
CA ASN A 261 -10.16 -13.51 -13.57
C ASN A 261 -8.67 -13.54 -13.90
N TYR A 262 -7.86 -13.92 -12.93
CA TYR A 262 -6.41 -14.03 -13.10
C TYR A 262 -6.04 -15.41 -13.62
N ASP A 263 -5.23 -15.47 -14.69
CA ASP A 263 -4.71 -16.72 -15.25
C ASP A 263 -3.67 -17.40 -14.32
N VAL A 264 -3.21 -16.65 -13.32
CA VAL A 264 -2.09 -16.95 -12.43
C VAL A 264 -2.52 -16.55 -11.00
N PRO A 265 -2.27 -17.38 -9.97
CA PRO A 265 -2.47 -16.99 -8.58
C PRO A 265 -1.69 -15.71 -8.27
N VAL A 266 -2.40 -14.64 -7.92
CA VAL A 266 -1.81 -13.36 -7.50
C VAL A 266 -1.85 -13.24 -5.97
N GLY A 267 -1.06 -12.33 -5.41
CA GLY A 267 -1.08 -12.07 -3.96
C GLY A 267 -2.51 -11.80 -3.44
N GLY A 268 -2.79 -12.29 -2.23
CA GLY A 268 -4.12 -12.28 -1.61
C GLY A 268 -4.83 -10.92 -1.57
N GLU A 269 -4.06 -9.84 -1.66
CA GLU A 269 -4.52 -8.46 -1.71
C GLU A 269 -5.34 -8.07 -2.95
N TRP A 270 -5.25 -8.85 -4.02
CA TRP A 270 -5.97 -8.59 -5.27
C TRP A 270 -7.38 -9.18 -5.30
N TYR A 271 -7.74 -10.00 -4.32
CA TYR A 271 -9.09 -10.53 -4.16
C TYR A 271 -9.95 -9.58 -3.31
N SER A 272 -11.27 -9.73 -3.38
CA SER A 272 -12.22 -8.91 -2.64
C SER A 272 -12.25 -9.25 -1.14
N TYR A 273 -12.74 -8.32 -0.34
CA TYR A 273 -13.13 -8.61 1.04
C TYR A 273 -14.41 -9.45 1.06
N GLN A 274 -14.51 -10.36 2.02
CA GLN A 274 -15.83 -10.85 2.41
C GLN A 274 -16.64 -9.69 3.02
N ALA A 275 -17.97 -9.75 2.90
CA ALA A 275 -18.84 -8.66 3.36
C ALA A 275 -18.63 -8.31 4.84
N VAL A 276 -18.41 -9.33 5.68
CA VAL A 276 -18.14 -9.15 7.12
C VAL A 276 -16.78 -8.47 7.33
N GLU A 277 -15.72 -8.94 6.67
CA GLU A 277 -14.38 -8.33 6.74
C GLU A 277 -14.40 -6.85 6.34
N LEU A 278 -15.18 -6.48 5.32
CA LEU A 278 -15.28 -5.09 4.89
C LEU A 278 -15.88 -4.19 5.99
N LEU A 279 -16.94 -4.66 6.64
CA LEU A 279 -17.63 -3.90 7.69
C LEU A 279 -16.82 -3.83 8.99
N THR A 280 -15.98 -4.82 9.27
CA THR A 280 -15.13 -4.83 10.47
C THR A 280 -13.82 -4.06 10.26
N HIS A 281 -13.23 -4.08 9.06
CA HIS A 281 -11.96 -3.42 8.78
C HIS A 281 -12.07 -1.96 8.33
N LEU A 282 -13.19 -1.55 7.73
CA LEU A 282 -13.37 -0.22 7.14
C LEU A 282 -14.57 0.59 7.73
N PRO A 283 -15.04 0.38 8.98
CA PRO A 283 -16.29 1.00 9.43
C PRO A 283 -16.24 2.52 9.45
N ILE A 284 -15.11 3.11 9.86
CA ILE A 284 -14.93 4.56 9.93
C ILE A 284 -14.83 5.18 8.54
N ALA A 285 -14.12 4.53 7.61
CA ALA A 285 -14.05 4.98 6.22
C ALA A 285 -15.41 4.94 5.52
N LEU A 286 -16.17 3.85 5.70
CA LEU A 286 -17.52 3.71 5.15
C LEU A 286 -18.50 4.72 5.76
N LEU A 287 -18.44 4.91 7.08
CA LEU A 287 -19.25 5.92 7.76
C LEU A 287 -18.89 7.34 7.28
N ALA A 288 -17.60 7.65 7.13
CA ALA A 288 -17.17 8.94 6.58
C ALA A 288 -17.71 9.13 5.16
N MET A 289 -17.63 8.10 4.31
CA MET A 289 -18.19 8.15 2.97
C MET A 289 -19.71 8.43 2.98
N LEU A 290 -20.46 7.73 3.84
CA LEU A 290 -21.90 7.93 4.02
C LEU A 290 -22.21 9.35 4.50
N VAL A 291 -21.49 9.85 5.50
CA VAL A 291 -21.63 11.22 6.00
C VAL A 291 -21.35 12.23 4.89
N GLY A 292 -20.30 12.00 4.09
CA GLY A 292 -19.99 12.83 2.93
C GLY A 292 -21.13 12.86 1.92
N TYR A 293 -21.72 11.71 1.57
CA TYR A 293 -22.88 11.64 0.67
C TYR A 293 -24.10 12.36 1.22
N ILE A 294 -24.42 12.20 2.50
CA ILE A 294 -25.57 12.84 3.16
C ILE A 294 -25.41 14.38 3.19
N LEU A 295 -24.20 14.86 3.50
CA LEU A 295 -23.93 16.30 3.65
C LEU A 295 -23.63 16.98 2.33
N PHE A 296 -23.40 16.24 1.24
CA PHE A 296 -23.15 16.82 -0.06
C PHE A 296 -24.43 17.44 -0.64
N ILE A 297 -24.52 18.77 -0.60
CA ILE A 297 -25.64 19.53 -1.17
C ILE A 297 -25.13 20.56 -2.20
N PRO A 298 -25.52 20.44 -3.48
CA PRO A 298 -25.32 21.49 -4.47
C PRO A 298 -26.08 22.77 -4.08
N LYS A 299 -25.41 23.93 -4.04
CA LYS A 299 -26.05 25.22 -3.71
C LYS A 299 -26.24 26.08 -4.97
N ALA A 300 -27.45 26.57 -5.20
CA ALA A 300 -27.76 27.65 -6.16
C ALA A 300 -27.00 27.61 -7.50
N ARG A 301 -27.05 26.46 -8.20
CA ARG A 301 -26.39 26.15 -9.50
C ARG A 301 -24.86 26.05 -9.50
N LYS A 302 -24.17 26.21 -8.37
CA LYS A 302 -22.73 25.94 -8.23
C LYS A 302 -22.48 24.74 -7.33
N LEU A 303 -21.56 23.90 -7.76
CA LEU A 303 -21.11 22.74 -6.97
C LEU A 303 -20.07 23.21 -5.94
N PRO A 304 -20.08 22.70 -4.70
CA PRO A 304 -19.01 22.95 -3.75
C PRO A 304 -17.72 22.28 -4.26
N GLU A 305 -16.82 23.05 -4.87
CA GLU A 305 -15.73 22.55 -5.74
C GLU A 305 -14.89 21.44 -5.09
N LYS A 306 -14.41 21.66 -3.86
CA LYS A 306 -13.53 20.71 -3.16
C LYS A 306 -14.27 19.46 -2.72
N ALA A 307 -15.49 19.61 -2.17
CA ALA A 307 -16.32 18.46 -1.80
C ALA A 307 -16.71 17.63 -3.04
N THR A 308 -17.02 18.29 -4.15
CA THR A 308 -17.33 17.66 -5.45
C THR A 308 -16.11 16.94 -6.01
N PHE A 309 -14.93 17.53 -5.89
CA PHE A 309 -13.69 16.89 -6.29
C PHE A 309 -13.49 15.58 -5.53
N PHE A 310 -13.58 15.61 -4.19
CA PHE A 310 -13.40 14.40 -3.40
C PHE A 310 -14.53 13.39 -3.60
N LEU A 311 -15.77 13.82 -3.83
CA LEU A 311 -16.87 12.94 -4.22
C LEU A 311 -16.51 12.10 -5.46
N LEU A 312 -16.06 12.78 -6.52
CA LEU A 312 -15.72 12.16 -7.80
C LEU A 312 -14.40 11.38 -7.75
N PHE A 313 -13.46 11.79 -6.89
CA PHE A 313 -12.17 11.13 -6.74
C PHE A 313 -12.27 9.85 -5.89
N VAL A 314 -13.06 9.87 -4.82
CA VAL A 314 -13.13 8.77 -3.83
C VAL A 314 -14.17 7.72 -4.19
N THR A 315 -15.26 8.09 -4.87
CA THR A 315 -16.29 7.11 -5.26
C THR A 315 -15.72 5.96 -6.13
N PRO A 316 -14.86 6.20 -7.13
CA PRO A 316 -14.20 5.11 -7.85
C PRO A 316 -13.28 4.25 -6.96
N LEU A 317 -12.61 4.86 -5.97
CA LEU A 317 -11.77 4.12 -5.02
C LEU A 317 -12.62 3.22 -4.11
N LEU A 318 -13.81 3.68 -3.69
CA LEU A 318 -14.79 2.86 -2.98
C LEU A 318 -15.25 1.68 -3.84
N VAL A 319 -15.61 1.92 -5.10
CA VAL A 319 -16.02 0.84 -6.02
C VAL A 319 -14.88 -0.17 -6.16
N ALA A 320 -13.65 0.31 -6.35
CA ALA A 320 -12.47 -0.53 -6.45
C ALA A 320 -12.17 -1.30 -5.15
N GLN A 321 -12.50 -0.74 -3.99
CA GLN A 321 -12.37 -1.41 -2.68
C GLN A 321 -13.23 -2.67 -2.57
N PHE A 322 -14.38 -2.71 -3.24
CA PHE A 322 -15.21 -3.93 -3.33
C PHE A 322 -14.61 -4.98 -4.25
N ILE A 323 -13.70 -4.59 -5.17
CA ILE A 323 -13.05 -5.50 -6.11
C ILE A 323 -11.79 -6.11 -5.49
N ALA A 324 -10.96 -5.31 -4.82
CA ALA A 324 -9.68 -5.79 -4.26
C ALA A 324 -9.33 -5.16 -2.90
N LYS A 325 -8.78 -5.97 -1.98
CA LYS A 325 -8.28 -5.55 -0.66
C LYS A 325 -7.23 -4.43 -0.76
N ARG A 326 -6.41 -4.43 -1.82
CA ARG A 326 -5.32 -3.46 -2.07
C ARG A 326 -5.76 -1.99 -2.07
N TYR A 327 -7.00 -1.69 -2.46
CA TYR A 327 -7.48 -0.30 -2.48
C TYR A 327 -7.65 0.32 -1.08
N ALA A 328 -7.48 -0.47 -0.03
CA ALA A 328 -7.46 0.01 1.35
C ALA A 328 -6.26 0.93 1.63
N GLU A 329 -5.26 0.94 0.75
CA GLU A 329 -4.15 1.92 0.76
C GLU A 329 -4.63 3.36 0.46
N TYR A 330 -5.74 3.53 -0.25
CA TYR A 330 -6.14 4.83 -0.79
C TYR A 330 -7.54 5.25 -0.36
N PHE A 331 -8.53 4.37 -0.46
CA PHE A 331 -9.92 4.71 -0.17
C PHE A 331 -10.12 5.33 1.24
N PRO A 332 -9.62 4.73 2.33
CA PRO A 332 -9.93 5.18 3.69
C PRO A 332 -9.55 6.63 4.01
N PRO A 333 -8.30 7.09 3.83
CA PRO A 333 -7.94 8.46 4.17
C PRO A 333 -8.69 9.49 3.32
N PHE A 334 -8.90 9.22 2.02
CA PHE A 334 -9.63 10.15 1.16
C PHE A 334 -11.13 10.18 1.46
N ALA A 335 -11.74 9.10 1.95
CA ALA A 335 -13.12 9.10 2.45
C ALA A 335 -13.28 10.05 3.66
N ILE A 336 -12.30 10.09 4.56
CA ILE A 336 -12.30 11.05 5.68
C ILE A 336 -12.23 12.49 5.15
N ILE A 337 -11.37 12.76 4.16
CA ILE A 337 -11.27 14.08 3.54
C ILE A 337 -12.59 14.48 2.87
N PHE A 338 -13.20 13.57 2.10
CA PHE A 338 -14.49 13.81 1.47
C PHE A 338 -15.57 14.21 2.49
N ALA A 339 -15.67 13.46 3.59
CA ALA A 339 -16.58 13.77 4.68
C ALA A 339 -16.32 15.16 5.28
N ALA A 340 -15.04 15.49 5.50
CA ALA A 340 -14.63 16.76 6.09
C ALA A 340 -14.96 17.98 5.21
N PHE A 341 -14.69 17.88 3.90
CA PHE A 341 -15.03 18.96 2.97
C PHE A 341 -16.54 19.08 2.75
N SER A 342 -17.28 17.96 2.75
CA SER A 342 -18.74 17.99 2.65
C SER A 342 -19.37 18.60 3.90
N TRP A 343 -18.86 18.25 5.09
CA TRP A 343 -19.23 18.88 6.35
C TRP A 343 -19.00 20.39 6.30
N GLN A 344 -17.80 20.84 5.92
CA GLN A 344 -17.51 22.27 5.80
C GLN A 344 -18.47 22.94 4.80
N ALA A 345 -18.67 22.36 3.61
CA ALA A 345 -19.55 22.92 2.59
C ALA A 345 -21.02 23.04 3.05
N PHE A 346 -21.52 22.07 3.82
CA PHE A 346 -22.87 22.05 4.34
C PHE A 346 -23.07 23.13 5.42
N PHE A 347 -22.13 23.25 6.36
CA PHE A 347 -22.24 24.15 7.50
C PHE A 347 -21.67 25.57 7.27
N ILE A 348 -21.05 25.84 6.11
CA ILE A 348 -20.80 27.23 5.69
C ILE A 348 -22.16 27.95 5.64
N LYS A 349 -22.34 28.85 6.61
CA LYS A 349 -23.52 29.69 6.71
C LYS A 349 -23.55 30.59 5.48
N ASP A 350 -24.62 30.50 4.69
CA ASP A 350 -24.89 31.42 3.57
C ASP A 350 -25.00 32.90 4.03
N PHE A 351 -24.93 33.15 5.34
CA PHE A 351 -24.79 34.47 5.94
C PHE A 351 -23.56 35.22 5.41
N GLU A 352 -22.48 34.51 5.04
CA GLU A 352 -21.30 35.15 4.47
C GLU A 352 -21.44 35.57 2.99
N ALA A 353 -22.53 35.17 2.32
CA ALA A 353 -22.84 35.55 0.94
C ALA A 353 -23.76 36.78 0.85
N LEU A 354 -24.25 37.31 1.97
CA LEU A 354 -25.06 38.52 2.01
C LEU A 354 -24.18 39.78 1.80
N PRO A 355 -24.69 40.84 1.14
CA PRO A 355 -24.02 42.14 1.09
C PRO A 355 -23.63 42.64 2.50
N GLU A 356 -22.49 43.31 2.66
CA GLU A 356 -21.99 43.81 3.96
C GLU A 356 -23.06 44.62 4.72
N ASP A 357 -23.82 45.42 3.98
CA ASP A 357 -24.87 46.28 4.50
C ASP A 357 -25.98 45.47 5.21
N PHE A 358 -26.34 44.32 4.62
CA PHE A 358 -27.39 43.43 5.13
C PHE A 358 -26.90 42.59 6.33
N ARG A 359 -25.60 42.26 6.36
CA ARG A 359 -24.97 41.60 7.51
C ARG A 359 -24.96 42.50 8.72
N ARG A 360 -24.52 43.77 8.57
CA ARG A 360 -24.49 44.75 9.66
C ARG A 360 -25.85 45.02 10.29
N GLU A 361 -26.93 44.95 9.52
CA GLU A 361 -28.28 45.17 10.04
C GLU A 361 -28.85 43.96 10.81
N ILE A 362 -28.44 42.73 10.46
CA ILE A 362 -28.97 41.49 11.07
C ILE A 362 -28.09 40.99 12.23
N GLU A 363 -26.79 41.29 12.23
CA GLU A 363 -25.83 40.92 13.29
C GLU A 363 -26.32 41.26 14.72
N PRO A 364 -26.80 42.49 15.02
CA PRO A 364 -27.30 42.81 16.37
C PRO A 364 -28.64 42.14 16.74
N LEU A 365 -29.37 41.57 15.76
CA LEU A 365 -30.60 40.81 15.99
C LEU A 365 -30.31 39.33 16.31
N LEU A 366 -29.21 38.77 15.80
CA LEU A 366 -28.74 37.42 16.10
C LEU A 366 -28.03 37.33 17.47
N ASP A 367 -27.38 38.43 17.90
CA ASP A 367 -26.64 38.52 19.17
C ASP A 367 -27.51 38.56 20.43
N LYS A 368 -28.84 38.74 20.31
CA LYS A 368 -29.75 38.84 21.48
C LYS A 368 -30.10 37.51 22.15
N THR A 369 -29.60 36.38 21.68
CA THR A 369 -29.90 35.03 22.21
C THR A 369 -28.85 34.53 23.22
N ASN A 370 -28.50 35.35 24.22
CA ASN A 370 -27.34 35.12 25.10
C ASN A 370 -27.52 34.03 26.20
N LYS A 371 -28.73 33.49 26.41
CA LYS A 371 -28.96 32.38 27.37
C LYS A 371 -28.99 31.00 26.71
N GLU A 372 -29.40 30.92 25.44
CA GLU A 372 -29.34 29.67 24.66
C GLU A 372 -27.92 29.37 24.17
N SER A 373 -27.08 30.38 23.91
CA SER A 373 -25.69 30.20 23.45
C SER A 373 -24.83 29.43 24.45
N LEU A 374 -24.97 29.71 25.76
CA LEU A 374 -24.18 29.07 26.82
C LEU A 374 -24.48 27.57 26.98
N PHE A 375 -25.74 27.16 26.80
CA PHE A 375 -26.12 25.74 26.78
C PHE A 375 -25.64 25.04 25.50
N HIS A 376 -25.82 25.69 24.35
CA HIS A 376 -25.32 25.19 23.07
C HIS A 376 -23.80 25.02 23.05
N ASP A 377 -23.05 25.94 23.63
CA ASP A 377 -21.59 25.85 23.67
C ASP A 377 -21.12 24.76 24.64
N LYS A 378 -21.76 24.61 25.81
CA LYS A 378 -21.51 23.46 26.71
C LYS A 378 -21.84 22.12 26.04
N LEU A 379 -22.95 22.04 25.31
CA LEU A 379 -23.34 20.83 24.58
C LEU A 379 -22.34 20.49 23.47
N LYS A 380 -21.87 21.49 22.71
CA LYS A 380 -20.83 21.31 21.69
C LYS A 380 -19.52 20.82 22.31
N THR A 381 -19.09 21.40 23.43
CA THR A 381 -17.88 20.95 24.13
C THR A 381 -18.03 19.52 24.65
N ALA A 382 -19.16 19.19 25.28
CA ALA A 382 -19.43 17.84 25.76
C ALA A 382 -19.46 16.81 24.62
N LEU A 383 -20.07 17.16 23.47
CA LEU A 383 -20.09 16.33 22.28
C LEU A 383 -18.68 16.12 21.71
N ALA A 384 -17.88 17.19 21.60
CA ALA A 384 -16.50 17.10 21.13
C ALA A 384 -15.62 16.22 22.04
N ILE A 385 -15.76 16.35 23.38
CA ILE A 385 -15.07 15.50 24.34
C ILE A 385 -15.51 14.04 24.18
N THR A 386 -16.83 13.78 24.07
CA THR A 386 -17.37 12.43 23.90
C THR A 386 -16.85 11.77 22.63
N ILE A 387 -16.83 12.50 21.51
CA ILE A 387 -16.27 12.03 20.24
C ILE A 387 -14.76 11.78 20.37
N GLY A 388 -14.04 12.67 21.07
CA GLY A 388 -12.61 12.50 21.33
C GLY A 388 -12.30 11.24 22.15
N VAL A 389 -13.06 10.99 23.22
CA VAL A 389 -12.96 9.77 24.04
C VAL A 389 -13.31 8.53 23.22
N PHE A 390 -14.34 8.60 22.38
CA PHE A 390 -14.70 7.51 21.47
C PHE A 390 -13.54 7.15 20.54
N PHE A 391 -12.94 8.13 19.84
CA PHE A 391 -11.80 7.85 18.97
C PHE A 391 -10.58 7.35 19.74
N PHE A 392 -10.33 7.87 20.94
CA PHE A 392 -9.25 7.38 21.78
C PHE A 392 -9.43 5.91 22.15
N ILE A 393 -10.63 5.50 22.58
CA ILE A 393 -10.98 4.10 22.85
C ILE A 393 -10.85 3.26 21.58
N LEU A 394 -11.30 3.78 20.43
CA LEU A 394 -11.24 3.07 19.16
C LEU A 394 -9.80 2.85 18.68
N VAL A 395 -8.90 3.83 18.90
CA VAL A 395 -7.45 3.66 18.68
C VAL A 395 -6.92 2.51 19.55
N LEU A 396 -7.24 2.50 20.85
CA LEU A 396 -6.80 1.41 21.72
C LEU A 396 -7.34 0.05 21.26
N PHE A 397 -8.63 -0.01 20.92
CA PHE A 397 -9.28 -1.22 20.40
C PHE A 397 -8.60 -1.73 19.11
N ASN A 398 -8.40 -0.85 18.12
CA ASN A 398 -7.87 -1.22 16.81
C ASN A 398 -6.40 -1.67 16.86
N TYR A 399 -5.57 -0.99 17.65
CA TYR A 399 -4.12 -1.24 17.66
C TYR A 399 -3.68 -2.23 18.72
N ARG A 400 -4.24 -2.15 19.94
CA ARG A 400 -3.87 -3.05 21.04
C ARG A 400 -4.74 -4.31 21.06
N GLY A 401 -5.97 -4.24 20.57
CA GLY A 401 -6.94 -5.32 20.70
C GLY A 401 -7.58 -5.35 22.08
N VAL A 402 -8.48 -6.31 22.27
CA VAL A 402 -9.20 -6.53 23.53
C VAL A 402 -9.21 -8.02 23.86
N ASP A 403 -8.89 -8.33 25.11
CA ASP A 403 -9.04 -9.65 25.70
C ASP A 403 -9.86 -9.53 26.99
N LEU A 404 -11.09 -10.02 26.94
CA LEU A 404 -12.03 -10.06 28.07
C LEU A 404 -12.27 -11.50 28.55
N GLY A 405 -11.44 -12.47 28.13
CA GLY A 405 -11.59 -13.90 28.43
C GLY A 405 -12.66 -14.61 27.59
N TRP A 406 -13.85 -14.04 27.45
CA TRP A 406 -14.95 -14.58 26.61
C TRP A 406 -15.00 -13.97 25.21
N PHE A 407 -14.25 -12.90 24.98
CA PHE A 407 -14.10 -12.26 23.67
C PHE A 407 -12.65 -11.81 23.53
N LYS A 408 -11.99 -12.32 22.48
CA LYS A 408 -10.63 -11.95 22.10
C LYS A 408 -10.66 -11.39 20.68
N GLN A 409 -10.27 -10.13 20.54
CA GLN A 409 -10.03 -9.48 19.26
C GLN A 409 -8.58 -9.02 19.23
N GLU A 410 -7.81 -9.58 18.32
CA GLU A 410 -6.42 -9.16 18.14
C GLU A 410 -6.37 -7.76 17.52
N GLY A 411 -5.48 -6.95 18.08
CA GLY A 411 -5.17 -5.62 17.55
C GLY A 411 -4.03 -5.71 16.54
N LEU A 412 -3.89 -4.64 15.75
CA LEU A 412 -2.89 -4.57 14.69
C LEU A 412 -1.45 -4.82 15.17
N ILE A 413 -1.10 -4.43 16.39
CA ILE A 413 0.23 -4.65 16.98
C ILE A 413 0.52 -6.16 17.12
N GLU A 414 -0.47 -6.95 17.54
CA GLU A 414 -0.31 -8.39 17.72
C GLU A 414 -0.27 -9.09 16.35
N THR A 415 -1.13 -8.68 15.42
CA THR A 415 -1.08 -9.16 14.03
C THR A 415 0.29 -8.93 13.41
N ILE A 416 0.90 -7.77 13.62
CA ILE A 416 2.24 -7.49 13.09
C ILE A 416 3.31 -8.34 13.79
N ARG A 417 3.19 -8.54 15.11
CA ARG A 417 4.14 -9.35 15.89
C ARG A 417 4.16 -10.81 15.45
N ASN A 418 3.02 -11.33 15.01
CA ASN A 418 2.87 -12.71 14.55
C ASN A 418 3.37 -12.94 13.11
N ASN A 419 3.86 -11.91 12.43
CA ASN A 419 4.49 -12.07 11.12
C ASN A 419 5.85 -12.76 11.22
N GLU A 420 6.28 -13.32 10.09
CA GLU A 420 7.56 -13.99 9.95
C GLU A 420 8.76 -13.12 10.36
N PRO A 421 9.76 -13.70 11.04
CA PRO A 421 10.88 -12.95 11.59
C PRO A 421 11.81 -12.38 10.52
N ASN A 422 12.68 -11.47 10.94
CA ASN A 422 13.65 -10.88 10.03
C ASN A 422 14.55 -11.93 9.37
N GLU A 423 14.90 -12.96 10.14
CA GLU A 423 15.93 -13.93 9.79
C GLU A 423 15.43 -15.18 9.09
N LYS A 424 14.14 -15.25 8.76
CA LYS A 424 13.59 -16.35 7.98
C LYS A 424 14.41 -16.60 6.70
N TYR A 425 14.85 -17.84 6.53
CA TYR A 425 15.75 -18.37 5.50
C TYR A 425 17.23 -17.98 5.59
N ARG A 426 17.68 -17.24 6.62
CA ARG A 426 19.09 -16.85 6.72
C ARG A 426 20.01 -18.07 6.72
N ARG A 427 19.73 -19.08 7.55
CA ARG A 427 20.61 -20.26 7.67
C ARG A 427 20.67 -21.04 6.36
N ALA A 428 19.53 -21.29 5.74
CA ALA A 428 19.44 -21.96 4.44
C ALA A 428 20.22 -21.22 3.35
N THR A 429 20.06 -19.89 3.26
CA THR A 429 20.76 -19.07 2.27
C THR A 429 22.26 -18.93 2.56
N GLU A 430 22.69 -18.91 3.83
CA GLU A 430 24.10 -18.96 4.21
C GLU A 430 24.75 -20.30 3.80
N TRP A 431 24.04 -21.42 3.99
CA TRP A 431 24.48 -22.71 3.46
C TRP A 431 24.57 -22.68 1.93
N ALA A 432 23.56 -22.13 1.24
CA ALA A 432 23.54 -22.05 -0.22
C ALA A 432 24.75 -21.28 -0.77
N LYS A 433 25.12 -20.15 -0.14
CA LYS A 433 26.32 -19.38 -0.51
C LYS A 433 27.61 -20.19 -0.42
N ALA A 434 27.72 -21.03 0.60
CA ALA A 434 28.93 -21.81 0.85
C ALA A 434 29.04 -23.05 -0.05
N ASN A 435 27.90 -23.58 -0.54
CA ASN A 435 27.85 -24.91 -1.18
C ASN A 435 27.35 -24.90 -2.63
N ILE A 436 26.59 -23.89 -3.06
CA ILE A 436 26.08 -23.77 -4.43
C ILE A 436 26.97 -22.78 -5.21
N PRO A 437 27.52 -23.19 -6.37
CA PRO A 437 28.33 -22.30 -7.20
C PRO A 437 27.64 -20.98 -7.56
N GLU A 438 28.41 -19.90 -7.61
CA GLU A 438 27.89 -18.57 -7.98
C GLU A 438 27.22 -18.58 -9.36
N ASN A 439 26.17 -17.77 -9.51
CA ASN A 439 25.33 -17.64 -10.71
C ASN A 439 24.58 -18.91 -11.13
N GLU A 440 24.59 -19.99 -10.35
CA GLU A 440 23.66 -21.12 -10.55
C GLU A 440 22.21 -20.64 -10.45
N ILE A 441 21.32 -21.28 -11.23
CA ILE A 441 19.89 -21.05 -11.14
C ILE A 441 19.33 -22.01 -10.11
N ILE A 442 18.65 -21.46 -9.10
CA ILE A 442 17.88 -22.19 -8.10
C ILE A 442 16.42 -22.18 -8.54
N PHE A 443 15.82 -23.36 -8.60
CA PHE A 443 14.38 -23.50 -8.77
C PHE A 443 13.73 -23.23 -7.41
N ASN A 444 13.19 -22.04 -7.20
CA ASN A 444 12.38 -21.75 -6.02
C ASN A 444 10.94 -22.22 -6.26
N CYS A 445 10.30 -22.79 -5.25
CA CYS A 445 8.95 -23.36 -5.34
C CYS A 445 7.83 -22.33 -5.22
N ASN A 446 8.07 -21.22 -4.52
CA ASN A 446 7.16 -20.09 -4.42
C ASN A 446 7.85 -18.79 -4.90
N TRP A 447 7.09 -17.94 -5.61
CA TRP A 447 7.56 -16.65 -6.11
C TRP A 447 7.74 -15.64 -4.97
N ASP A 448 6.96 -15.79 -3.89
CA ASP A 448 6.97 -14.85 -2.77
C ASP A 448 8.27 -14.98 -1.95
N ASP A 449 8.97 -16.12 -2.02
CA ASP A 449 10.29 -16.33 -1.38
C ASP A 449 11.41 -15.47 -1.95
N PHE A 450 11.30 -15.11 -3.23
CA PHE A 450 12.38 -14.46 -3.98
C PHE A 450 12.97 -13.23 -3.28
N PRO A 451 12.20 -12.26 -2.72
CA PRO A 451 12.77 -11.09 -2.07
C PRO A 451 13.71 -11.42 -0.91
N LYS A 452 13.40 -12.43 -0.09
CA LYS A 452 14.24 -12.90 1.02
C LYS A 452 15.47 -13.64 0.49
N LEU A 453 15.28 -14.53 -0.49
CA LEU A 453 16.37 -15.25 -1.15
C LEU A 453 17.36 -14.29 -1.83
N PHE A 454 16.86 -13.30 -2.56
CA PHE A 454 17.67 -12.26 -3.19
C PHE A 454 18.38 -11.37 -2.17
N TYR A 455 17.72 -11.03 -1.06
CA TYR A 455 18.30 -10.22 -0.01
C TYR A 455 19.48 -10.93 0.66
N PHE A 456 19.28 -12.19 1.06
CA PHE A 456 20.30 -12.95 1.75
C PHE A 456 21.33 -13.52 0.79
N ALA A 457 20.94 -14.17 -0.32
CA ALA A 457 21.80 -14.82 -1.30
C ALA A 457 21.71 -14.21 -2.73
N PRO A 458 22.24 -13.00 -2.94
CA PRO A 458 22.29 -12.35 -4.26
C PRO A 458 23.32 -12.96 -5.22
N GLU A 459 24.10 -13.94 -4.80
CA GLU A 459 25.13 -14.61 -5.61
C GLU A 459 24.51 -15.61 -6.60
N HIS A 460 23.27 -16.06 -6.35
CA HIS A 460 22.53 -17.02 -7.19
C HIS A 460 21.44 -16.34 -8.03
N ARG A 461 20.86 -17.09 -8.97
CA ARG A 461 19.72 -16.67 -9.80
C ARG A 461 18.52 -17.56 -9.48
N TYR A 462 17.32 -17.09 -9.79
CA TYR A 462 16.07 -17.73 -9.41
C TYR A 462 15.14 -17.83 -10.63
N VAL A 463 14.27 -18.84 -10.63
CA VAL A 463 13.38 -19.11 -11.76
C VAL A 463 12.36 -17.99 -11.96
N TYR A 464 11.80 -17.49 -10.85
CA TYR A 464 10.75 -16.47 -10.83
C TYR A 464 10.63 -15.82 -9.45
N GLY A 465 9.97 -14.66 -9.37
CA GLY A 465 9.85 -13.90 -8.13
C GLY A 465 9.15 -12.56 -8.33
N LEU A 466 8.82 -11.88 -7.23
CA LEU A 466 8.09 -10.58 -7.14
C LEU A 466 6.65 -10.60 -7.66
N ASP A 467 6.41 -11.21 -8.81
CA ASP A 467 5.08 -11.44 -9.37
C ASP A 467 5.14 -12.70 -10.25
N PRO A 468 4.28 -13.71 -10.00
CA PRO A 468 4.29 -14.95 -10.76
C PRO A 468 3.92 -14.71 -12.23
N ASN A 469 3.23 -13.61 -12.55
CA ASN A 469 2.93 -13.24 -13.92
C ASN A 469 4.18 -12.91 -14.74
N TYR A 470 5.31 -12.62 -14.12
CA TYR A 470 6.53 -12.30 -14.86
C TYR A 470 7.10 -13.49 -15.61
N LEU A 471 6.99 -14.70 -15.04
CA LEU A 471 7.33 -15.94 -15.75
C LEU A 471 6.24 -16.27 -16.78
N TYR A 472 4.97 -16.23 -16.38
CA TYR A 472 3.84 -16.52 -17.26
C TYR A 472 3.82 -15.64 -18.52
N SER A 473 4.05 -14.33 -18.37
CA SER A 473 4.07 -13.38 -19.49
C SER A 473 5.25 -13.63 -20.45
N LYS A 474 6.34 -14.24 -19.98
CA LYS A 474 7.51 -14.58 -20.80
C LYS A 474 7.33 -15.94 -21.48
N SER A 475 6.86 -16.94 -20.76
CA SER A 475 6.50 -18.27 -21.28
C SER A 475 5.38 -18.89 -20.45
N PRO A 476 4.14 -18.87 -20.95
CA PRO A 476 3.00 -19.54 -20.31
C PRO A 476 3.23 -21.04 -20.12
N GLU A 477 3.93 -21.68 -21.06
CA GLU A 477 4.23 -23.11 -21.02
C GLU A 477 5.19 -23.45 -19.89
N LEU A 478 6.23 -22.64 -19.71
CA LEU A 478 7.20 -22.84 -18.63
C LEU A 478 6.58 -22.57 -17.26
N TYR A 479 5.69 -21.58 -17.16
CA TYR A 479 4.93 -21.33 -15.94
C TYR A 479 3.99 -22.48 -15.59
N LYS A 480 3.25 -23.01 -16.58
CA LYS A 480 2.39 -24.18 -16.37
C LYS A 480 3.20 -25.38 -15.90
N LEU A 481 4.35 -25.63 -16.52
CA LEU A 481 5.25 -26.71 -16.13
C LEU A 481 5.78 -26.52 -14.71
N LEU A 482 6.15 -25.30 -14.32
CA LEU A 482 6.56 -24.98 -12.96
C LEU A 482 5.46 -25.38 -11.98
N ARG A 483 4.21 -24.97 -12.25
CA ARG A 483 3.07 -25.29 -11.39
C ARG A 483 2.80 -26.80 -11.32
N ASP A 484 2.81 -27.49 -12.47
CA ASP A 484 2.60 -28.93 -12.50
C ASP A 484 3.71 -29.68 -11.72
N ILE A 485 4.94 -29.15 -11.69
CA ILE A 485 6.03 -29.68 -10.85
C ILE A 485 5.77 -29.40 -9.36
N THR A 486 5.47 -28.15 -8.98
CA THR A 486 5.31 -27.76 -7.58
C THR A 486 4.06 -28.34 -6.91
N GLU A 487 3.04 -28.69 -7.70
CA GLU A 487 1.83 -29.42 -7.27
C GLU A 487 2.01 -30.95 -7.29
N GLY A 488 3.22 -31.47 -7.51
CA GLY A 488 3.49 -32.91 -7.51
C GLY A 488 2.85 -33.68 -8.67
N LYS A 489 2.48 -33.03 -9.79
CA LYS A 489 1.84 -33.69 -10.94
C LYS A 489 2.83 -34.36 -11.90
N VAL A 490 4.13 -34.11 -11.73
CA VAL A 490 5.20 -34.66 -12.57
C VAL A 490 5.96 -35.77 -11.83
N ASP A 491 6.04 -36.97 -12.41
CA ASP A 491 6.63 -38.18 -11.78
C ASP A 491 8.14 -38.14 -11.61
N ASP A 492 8.86 -37.68 -12.64
CA ASP A 492 10.32 -37.54 -12.62
C ASP A 492 10.70 -36.07 -12.82
N PRO A 493 10.52 -35.19 -11.81
CA PRO A 493 10.71 -33.75 -12.01
C PRO A 493 12.18 -33.36 -12.17
N GLY A 494 13.14 -34.14 -11.67
CA GLY A 494 14.57 -33.80 -11.67
C GLY A 494 15.17 -33.53 -13.06
N PRO A 495 15.05 -34.46 -14.03
CA PRO A 495 15.50 -34.22 -15.41
C PRO A 495 14.80 -33.02 -16.05
N VAL A 496 13.48 -32.87 -15.81
CA VAL A 496 12.68 -31.78 -16.36
C VAL A 496 13.15 -30.42 -15.85
N ILE A 497 13.42 -30.30 -14.55
CA ILE A 497 13.94 -29.07 -13.93
C ILE A 497 15.31 -28.70 -14.54
N ARG A 498 16.23 -29.66 -14.65
CA ARG A 498 17.56 -29.43 -15.26
C ARG A 498 17.46 -28.99 -16.72
N GLU A 499 16.63 -29.64 -17.51
CA GLU A 499 16.55 -29.39 -18.96
C GLU A 499 15.77 -28.13 -19.32
N LYS A 500 14.66 -27.84 -18.61
CA LYS A 500 13.75 -26.75 -18.97
C LYS A 500 14.04 -25.45 -18.23
N PHE A 501 14.52 -25.53 -17.00
CA PHE A 501 14.81 -24.35 -16.17
C PHE A 501 16.31 -24.09 -16.01
N GLY A 502 17.16 -25.09 -16.30
CA GLY A 502 18.60 -24.97 -16.13
C GLY A 502 19.05 -24.99 -14.67
N ALA A 503 18.21 -25.46 -13.75
CA ALA A 503 18.48 -25.50 -12.32
C ALA A 503 19.00 -26.87 -11.90
N ARG A 504 20.01 -26.89 -11.01
CA ARG A 504 20.55 -28.10 -10.36
C ARG A 504 20.15 -28.23 -8.89
N TYR A 505 19.61 -27.16 -8.34
CA TYR A 505 19.17 -27.07 -6.95
C TYR A 505 17.75 -26.54 -6.91
N VAL A 506 16.98 -27.03 -5.95
CA VAL A 506 15.62 -26.59 -5.65
C VAL A 506 15.59 -26.02 -4.24
N PHE A 507 14.90 -24.89 -4.07
CA PHE A 507 14.60 -24.28 -2.78
C PHE A 507 13.09 -24.33 -2.52
N THR A 508 12.71 -24.66 -1.28
CA THR A 508 11.32 -24.57 -0.82
C THR A 508 11.26 -24.22 0.67
N ASP A 509 10.24 -23.46 1.08
CA ASP A 509 9.83 -23.36 2.49
C ASP A 509 9.48 -24.77 2.99
N ALA A 510 9.79 -25.07 4.25
CA ALA A 510 9.55 -26.37 4.85
C ALA A 510 8.05 -26.73 4.96
N LYS A 511 7.17 -25.71 4.94
CA LYS A 511 5.71 -25.85 5.06
C LYS A 511 5.00 -25.74 3.71
N GLU A 512 5.72 -25.44 2.63
CA GLU A 512 5.15 -25.30 1.28
C GLU A 512 5.69 -26.37 0.33
N CYS A 513 4.96 -26.62 -0.75
CA CYS A 513 5.33 -27.58 -1.80
C CYS A 513 5.74 -28.98 -1.28
N THR A 514 5.14 -29.41 -0.17
CA THR A 514 5.39 -30.69 0.48
C THR A 514 5.13 -31.87 -0.45
N ASP A 515 4.08 -31.79 -1.29
CA ASP A 515 3.78 -32.78 -2.34
C ASP A 515 4.93 -32.94 -3.34
N PHE A 516 5.54 -31.82 -3.77
CA PHE A 516 6.70 -31.84 -4.64
C PHE A 516 7.92 -32.43 -3.92
N VAL A 517 8.17 -32.06 -2.66
CA VAL A 517 9.31 -32.59 -1.89
C VAL A 517 9.20 -34.10 -1.75
N ALA A 518 8.04 -34.60 -1.29
CA ALA A 518 7.79 -36.02 -1.11
C ALA A 518 8.00 -36.79 -2.43
N LYS A 519 7.31 -36.37 -3.49
CA LYS A 519 7.39 -37.03 -4.81
C LYS A 519 8.78 -36.90 -5.45
N GLY A 520 9.43 -35.77 -5.27
CA GLY A 520 10.79 -35.51 -5.73
C GLY A 520 11.78 -36.49 -5.09
N LEU A 521 11.74 -36.65 -3.78
CA LEU A 521 12.61 -37.58 -3.06
C LEU A 521 12.30 -39.04 -3.43
N GLU A 522 11.02 -39.42 -3.51
CA GLU A 522 10.57 -40.76 -3.95
C GLU A 522 11.03 -41.10 -5.37
N SER A 523 11.13 -40.10 -6.26
CA SER A 523 11.63 -40.32 -7.61
C SER A 523 13.09 -40.80 -7.66
N GLY A 524 13.88 -40.60 -6.59
CA GLY A 524 15.30 -40.97 -6.55
C GLY A 524 16.22 -40.04 -7.35
N TRP A 525 15.68 -38.97 -7.95
CA TRP A 525 16.45 -37.92 -8.64
C TRP A 525 16.98 -36.85 -7.70
N PHE A 526 16.47 -36.76 -6.49
CA PHE A 526 16.81 -35.71 -5.54
C PHE A 526 17.50 -36.30 -4.32
N GLU A 527 18.29 -35.46 -3.68
CA GLU A 527 18.79 -35.67 -2.34
C GLU A 527 18.68 -34.37 -1.55
N ILE A 528 18.47 -34.50 -0.25
CA ILE A 528 18.46 -33.37 0.67
C ILE A 528 19.90 -32.92 0.85
N ALA A 529 20.21 -31.73 0.34
CA ALA A 529 21.52 -31.11 0.49
C ALA A 529 21.57 -30.21 1.74
N TYR A 530 20.44 -29.64 2.12
CA TYR A 530 20.22 -28.91 3.36
C TYR A 530 18.76 -29.02 3.80
N GLU A 531 18.56 -29.04 5.11
CA GLU A 531 17.25 -29.04 5.77
C GLU A 531 17.38 -28.34 7.12
N ASP A 532 16.41 -27.48 7.42
CA ASP A 532 16.11 -26.99 8.76
C ASP A 532 14.59 -26.82 8.95
N ASP A 533 14.16 -26.26 10.08
CA ASP A 533 12.75 -26.01 10.40
C ASP A 533 12.07 -24.94 9.53
N GLU A 534 12.81 -24.23 8.68
CA GLU A 534 12.28 -23.17 7.81
C GLU A 534 12.32 -23.55 6.32
N ALA A 535 13.32 -24.30 5.86
CA ALA A 535 13.53 -24.54 4.44
C ALA A 535 14.35 -25.79 4.08
N TYR A 536 14.16 -26.23 2.83
CA TYR A 536 14.95 -27.27 2.19
C TYR A 536 15.75 -26.73 1.00
N TYR A 537 16.97 -27.25 0.83
CA TYR A 537 17.63 -27.28 -0.47
C TYR A 537 17.77 -28.73 -0.95
N LEU A 538 17.16 -29.04 -2.09
CA LEU A 538 17.31 -30.33 -2.74
C LEU A 538 18.32 -30.22 -3.88
N ARG A 539 19.29 -31.14 -3.94
CA ARG A 539 20.22 -31.28 -5.08
C ARG A 539 19.68 -32.29 -6.07
N ILE A 540 19.65 -31.92 -7.35
CA ILE A 540 19.26 -32.82 -8.43
C ILE A 540 20.48 -33.65 -8.83
N ARG A 541 20.35 -34.98 -8.73
CA ARG A 541 21.40 -35.95 -9.09
C ARG A 541 21.61 -35.99 -10.60
N ASP A 542 22.84 -36.31 -11.01
CA ASP A 542 23.14 -36.49 -12.43
C ASP A 542 22.44 -37.71 -13.03
N GLN A 543 22.29 -38.79 -12.23
CA GLN A 543 21.63 -40.04 -12.58
C GLN A 543 20.60 -40.44 -11.50
N LYS A 544 19.56 -41.18 -11.91
CA LYS A 544 18.53 -41.69 -11.01
C LYS A 544 19.17 -42.68 -10.03
N GLY A 545 19.02 -42.41 -8.73
CA GLY A 545 19.52 -43.28 -7.67
C GLY A 545 18.37 -43.94 -6.91
N SER A 546 18.72 -44.68 -5.85
CA SER A 546 17.72 -45.13 -4.88
C SER A 546 17.16 -43.92 -4.11
N PRO A 547 15.85 -43.90 -3.80
CA PRO A 547 15.28 -42.89 -2.91
C PRO A 547 16.03 -42.89 -1.57
N PRO A 548 16.20 -41.71 -0.92
CA PRO A 548 16.72 -41.69 0.44
C PRO A 548 15.81 -42.53 1.35
N PRO A 549 16.37 -43.18 2.39
CA PRO A 549 15.55 -43.87 3.38
C PRO A 549 14.60 -42.84 3.99
N ILE A 550 13.30 -43.04 3.81
CA ILE A 550 12.27 -42.25 4.46
C ILE A 550 12.35 -42.63 5.95
N GLU A 551 13.10 -41.88 6.75
CA GLU A 551 12.81 -41.86 8.18
C GLU A 551 11.39 -41.29 8.29
N GLU A 552 10.51 -41.96 9.05
CA GLU A 552 9.19 -41.43 9.41
C GLU A 552 9.38 -40.19 10.31
N SER A 553 9.99 -39.14 9.79
CA SER A 553 10.09 -37.84 10.42
C SER A 553 8.77 -37.14 10.22
N GLU A 554 7.88 -37.24 11.21
CA GLU A 554 6.85 -36.25 11.58
C GLU A 554 6.22 -35.41 10.44
N PHE A 555 5.87 -36.02 9.30
CA PHE A 555 4.77 -35.53 8.46
C PHE A 555 3.46 -35.91 9.16
N SER A 556 3.30 -35.51 10.42
CA SER A 556 2.08 -35.73 11.17
C SER A 556 1.01 -34.81 10.61
N GLN A 557 -0.08 -35.42 10.15
CA GLN A 557 -1.34 -34.78 9.79
C GLN A 557 -2.08 -34.15 11.00
N ASP A 558 -1.42 -33.98 12.14
CA ASP A 558 -2.01 -33.50 13.38
C ASP A 558 -1.46 -32.12 13.75
N GLU A 559 -1.97 -31.10 13.06
CA GLU A 559 -2.32 -29.79 13.62
C GLU A 559 -2.89 -28.93 12.48
N MET A 560 -4.06 -29.32 11.95
CA MET A 560 -4.90 -28.37 11.24
C MET A 560 -5.47 -27.37 12.26
N PRO A 561 -5.23 -26.05 12.13
CA PRO A 561 -6.14 -25.07 12.71
C PRO A 561 -7.49 -25.32 12.04
N MET A 562 -8.57 -25.42 12.83
CA MET A 562 -9.92 -25.60 12.29
C MET A 562 -10.22 -24.52 11.23
N GLU A 563 -10.20 -24.92 9.96
CA GLU A 563 -10.80 -24.15 8.89
C GLU A 563 -12.32 -24.15 9.09
N GLU A 564 -12.88 -22.95 9.25
CA GLU A 564 -14.32 -22.75 9.15
C GLU A 564 -14.78 -23.13 7.73
N ASN A 565 -15.49 -24.25 7.67
CA ASN A 565 -16.21 -24.77 6.52
C ASN A 565 -16.98 -23.67 5.75
N SER A 566 -16.58 -23.38 4.52
CA SER A 566 -17.48 -22.86 3.49
C SER A 566 -17.57 -23.87 2.35
N SER A 567 -18.34 -24.93 2.58
CA SER A 567 -18.77 -25.87 1.55
C SER A 567 -19.70 -25.17 0.57
N SER A 568 -19.29 -25.03 -0.69
CA SER A 568 -20.22 -24.84 -1.80
C SER A 568 -20.23 -26.11 -2.63
N ASP A 569 -21.16 -27.01 -2.29
CA ASP A 569 -21.52 -28.15 -3.12
C ASP A 569 -22.08 -27.63 -4.46
N SER A 570 -21.40 -27.96 -5.55
CA SER A 570 -21.98 -27.92 -6.88
C SER A 570 -22.55 -29.30 -7.19
N GLU A 571 -23.80 -29.53 -6.81
CA GLU A 571 -24.57 -30.67 -7.29
C GLU A 571 -24.86 -30.48 -8.79
N GLU A 572 -24.30 -31.40 -9.59
CA GLU A 572 -24.82 -31.73 -10.91
C GLU A 572 -26.28 -32.16 -10.79
N ASN A 573 -27.18 -31.44 -11.45
CA ASN A 573 -28.49 -31.96 -11.81
C ASN A 573 -28.70 -31.77 -13.31
N GLY A 574 -28.36 -32.83 -14.06
CA GLY A 574 -28.97 -33.08 -15.35
C GLY A 574 -30.36 -33.67 -15.14
N THR A 575 -31.35 -33.21 -15.91
CA THR A 575 -32.39 -34.05 -16.52
C THR A 575 -33.19 -33.26 -17.58
N PRO A 576 -33.81 -33.96 -18.54
CA PRO A 576 -34.12 -33.49 -19.90
C PRO A 576 -35.58 -33.06 -20.10
N ASP A 577 -35.94 -32.80 -21.37
CA ASP A 577 -37.27 -32.69 -21.99
C ASP A 577 -37.71 -31.26 -22.40
N GLU A 578 -37.41 -30.87 -23.65
CA GLU A 578 -38.32 -30.81 -24.83
C GLU A 578 -37.61 -30.19 -26.05
#